data_AF-A0A4V3JDG7-F1
#
_entry.id   AF-A0A4V3JDG7-F1
#
_cell.length_a   1.000
_cell.length_b   1.000
_cell.length_c   1.000
_cell.angle_alpha   90.00
_cell.angle_beta   90.00
_cell.angle_gamma   90.00
#
_symmetry.space_group_name_H-M   'P 1'
#
loop_
_entity.id
_entity.type
_entity.pdbx_description
1 polymer ?
#
loop_
_entity_poly.entity_id
_entity_poly.type
_entity_poly.pdbx_seq_one_letter_code
_entity_poly.pdbx_strand_id
1 'polypeptide(L)'
;MLRSKLIIYILICLRLPATVFFYIRLSLLSRNLGKKIIIYTSPYGQLGNRLILFLHFIQYCKRKNAVFLFPAFSEYSDYFANFEDGSVSSYPKIGRHSLLNPSNWKKYSVYIDILVAIQSRLPRSFPTFFAKKLPFFEYSDSTNNRSKVSNYSDKIEFLDSESFETEIQGKDLIALFGWRFRMKNFEIDPETKRSILEYLAPNAEILSKSDRLLFSYRENFDRIIAVHHRRKDYRIWLDGKFYFEPELIRKKMEELRSELESQGFRKILFLIFSDEKGEDYSVPGASVIPAQGSMVEDLYCMSRCDLILGPPSTFSGWAAYSGGVPILPIYSSEDPVRLDLFRKIEVWNGVEIPLVSGEKFIL
;
A
#
# COMPACT_ATOMS: atom_id res chain seq x y z
N MET A 1 9.27 16.64 34.30
CA MET A 1 10.10 16.48 33.09
C MET A 1 11.35 15.60 33.27
N LEU A 2 12.13 15.71 34.37
CA LEU A 2 13.31 14.85 34.58
C LEU A 2 12.98 13.35 34.81
N ARG A 3 11.92 13.06 35.59
CA ARG A 3 11.49 11.67 35.87
C ARG A 3 11.09 10.90 34.61
N SER A 4 10.47 11.53 33.61
CA SER A 4 10.11 10.85 32.36
C SER A 4 11.33 10.55 31.48
N LYS A 5 12.33 11.44 31.44
CA LYS A 5 13.59 11.20 30.71
C LYS A 5 14.40 10.04 31.30
N LEU A 6 14.44 9.93 32.64
CA LEU A 6 15.13 8.83 33.33
C LEU A 6 14.44 7.47 33.08
N ILE A 7 13.10 7.43 33.12
CA ILE A 7 12.32 6.21 32.82
C ILE A 7 12.55 5.76 31.37
N ILE A 8 12.52 6.69 30.41
CA ILE A 8 12.80 6.39 28.99
C ILE A 8 14.23 5.86 28.82
N TYR A 9 15.20 6.48 29.49
CA TYR A 9 16.60 6.05 29.45
C TYR A 9 16.78 4.62 29.98
N ILE A 10 16.17 4.30 31.14
CA ILE A 10 16.21 2.95 31.72
C ILE A 10 15.55 1.93 30.78
N LEU A 11 14.42 2.27 30.16
CA LEU A 11 13.74 1.41 29.19
C LEU A 11 14.59 1.12 27.95
N ILE A 12 15.36 2.10 27.47
CA ILE A 12 16.32 1.92 26.37
C ILE A 12 17.45 0.97 26.80
N CYS A 13 18.07 1.21 27.96
CA CYS A 13 19.14 0.35 28.48
C CYS A 13 18.70 -1.11 28.65
N LEU A 14 17.48 -1.34 29.13
CA LEU A 14 16.91 -2.70 29.28
C LEU A 14 16.69 -3.41 27.93
N ARG A 15 16.45 -2.66 26.85
CA ARG A 15 16.20 -3.21 25.50
C ARG A 15 17.45 -3.27 24.63
N LEU A 16 18.54 -2.64 25.05
CA LEU A 16 19.78 -2.55 24.28
C LEU A 16 20.38 -3.93 23.94
N PRO A 17 20.46 -4.93 24.85
CA PRO A 17 21.00 -6.24 24.49
C PRO A 17 20.19 -6.95 23.40
N ALA A 18 18.86 -6.92 23.50
CA ALA A 18 17.96 -7.49 22.50
C ALA A 18 18.07 -6.77 21.15
N THR A 19 18.24 -5.44 21.20
CA THR A 19 18.42 -4.60 20.01
C THR A 19 19.73 -4.91 19.29
N VAL A 20 20.83 -5.03 20.04
CA VAL A 20 22.15 -5.41 19.49
C VAL A 20 22.10 -6.83 18.91
N PHE A 21 21.44 -7.76 19.59
CA PHE A 21 21.26 -9.13 19.08
C PHE A 21 20.45 -9.13 17.77
N PHE A 22 19.35 -8.38 17.71
CA PHE A 22 18.55 -8.21 16.49
C PHE A 22 19.39 -7.65 15.33
N TYR A 23 20.20 -6.62 15.58
CA TYR A 23 21.12 -6.05 14.60
C TYR A 23 22.17 -7.05 14.08
N ILE A 24 22.80 -7.81 14.98
CA ILE A 24 23.78 -8.84 14.61
C ILE A 24 23.12 -9.88 13.70
N ARG A 25 21.91 -10.34 14.04
CA ARG A 25 21.19 -11.33 13.24
C ARG A 25 20.82 -10.79 11.86
N LEU A 26 20.42 -9.52 11.74
CA LEU A 26 20.19 -8.87 10.44
C LEU A 26 21.48 -8.77 9.63
N SER A 27 22.58 -8.37 10.26
CA SER A 27 23.89 -8.26 9.60
C SER A 27 24.38 -9.62 9.08
N LEU A 28 24.21 -10.68 9.87
CA LEU A 28 24.50 -12.05 9.46
C LEU A 28 23.60 -12.49 8.31
N LEU A 29 22.30 -12.18 8.36
CA LEU A 29 21.37 -12.48 7.28
C LEU A 29 21.80 -11.79 5.97
N SER A 30 22.15 -10.50 6.03
CA SER A 30 22.61 -9.73 4.87
C SER A 30 23.87 -10.36 4.25
N ARG A 31 24.86 -10.71 5.08
CA ARG A 31 26.09 -11.38 4.64
C ARG A 31 25.83 -12.75 4.04
N ASN A 32 25.00 -13.58 4.69
CA ASN A 32 24.66 -14.92 4.21
C ASN A 32 23.94 -14.88 2.86
N LEU A 33 23.09 -13.88 2.65
CA LEU A 33 22.39 -13.68 1.38
C LEU A 33 23.27 -12.99 0.32
N GLY A 34 24.39 -12.38 0.72
CA GLY A 34 25.18 -11.51 -0.15
C GLY A 34 24.38 -10.30 -0.65
N LYS A 35 23.39 -9.82 0.11
CA LYS A 35 22.41 -8.79 -0.31
C LYS A 35 22.25 -7.71 0.75
N LYS A 36 22.01 -6.47 0.31
CA LYS A 36 21.55 -5.40 1.19
C LYS A 36 20.17 -5.76 1.75
N ILE A 37 19.90 -5.46 3.01
CA ILE A 37 18.58 -5.63 3.61
C ILE A 37 17.97 -4.25 3.81
N ILE A 38 16.85 -4.00 3.12
CA ILE A 38 16.01 -2.83 3.31
C ILE A 38 14.84 -3.23 4.20
N ILE A 39 14.56 -2.47 5.25
CA ILE A 39 13.53 -2.76 6.23
C ILE A 39 12.59 -1.57 6.28
N TYR A 40 11.31 -1.81 6.06
CA TYR A 40 10.27 -0.81 6.27
C TYR A 40 9.78 -0.81 7.72
N THR A 41 9.80 0.36 8.36
CA THR A 41 9.78 0.43 9.83
C THR A 41 8.58 1.17 10.42
N SER A 42 7.72 1.74 9.57
CA SER A 42 6.55 2.51 9.99
C SER A 42 5.26 1.88 9.46
N PRO A 43 4.30 1.43 10.28
CA PRO A 43 3.02 0.97 9.77
C PRO A 43 2.21 2.17 9.25
N TYR A 44 2.33 2.48 7.95
CA TYR A 44 1.50 3.48 7.28
C TYR A 44 0.39 2.83 6.47
N GLY A 45 -0.80 3.41 6.56
CA GLY A 45 -1.96 3.05 5.75
C GLY A 45 -2.46 1.61 5.92
N GLN A 46 -3.48 1.31 5.13
CA GLN A 46 -4.07 -0.03 4.99
C GLN A 46 -3.55 -0.75 3.73
N LEU A 47 -4.15 -1.90 3.40
CA LEU A 47 -3.76 -2.80 2.31
C LEU A 47 -3.34 -2.12 1.01
N GLY A 48 -4.17 -1.23 0.43
CA GLY A 48 -3.87 -0.56 -0.85
C GLY A 48 -2.55 0.22 -0.84
N ASN A 49 -2.31 0.99 0.23
CA ASN A 49 -1.06 1.75 0.39
C ASN A 49 0.15 0.82 0.51
N ARG A 50 -0.01 -0.27 1.29
CA ARG A 50 1.08 -1.23 1.49
C ARG A 50 1.38 -2.01 0.22
N LEU A 51 0.36 -2.36 -0.59
CA LEU A 51 0.56 -3.02 -1.88
C LEU A 51 1.31 -2.14 -2.89
N ILE A 52 0.98 -0.83 -2.99
CA ILE A 52 1.75 0.12 -3.80
C ILE A 52 3.19 0.16 -3.34
N LEU A 53 3.42 0.30 -2.04
CA LEU A 53 4.77 0.35 -1.50
C LEU A 53 5.55 -0.93 -1.84
N PHE A 54 4.92 -2.09 -1.66
CA PHE A 54 5.53 -3.38 -1.97
C PHE A 54 5.87 -3.49 -3.45
N LEU A 55 4.96 -3.09 -4.35
CA LEU A 55 5.17 -3.07 -5.80
C LEU A 55 6.46 -2.31 -6.18
N HIS A 56 6.65 -1.10 -5.65
CA HIS A 56 7.87 -0.32 -5.94
C HIS A 56 9.15 -0.97 -5.40
N PHE A 57 9.12 -1.50 -4.17
CA PHE A 57 10.28 -2.18 -3.61
C PHE A 57 10.60 -3.51 -4.30
N ILE A 58 9.59 -4.24 -4.78
CA ILE A 58 9.79 -5.45 -5.57
C ILE A 58 10.58 -5.09 -6.84
N GLN A 59 10.14 -4.06 -7.57
CA GLN A 59 10.82 -3.62 -8.78
C GLN A 59 12.25 -3.11 -8.49
N TYR A 60 12.42 -2.37 -7.39
CA TYR A 60 13.74 -1.96 -6.92
C TYR A 60 14.67 -3.17 -6.68
N CYS A 61 14.20 -4.18 -5.93
CA CYS A 61 14.94 -5.40 -5.64
C CYS A 61 15.18 -6.31 -6.86
N LYS A 62 14.38 -6.20 -7.93
CA LYS A 62 14.68 -6.86 -9.21
C LYS A 62 15.89 -6.23 -9.90
N ARG A 63 16.06 -4.91 -9.77
CA ARG A 63 17.14 -4.14 -10.40
C ARG A 63 18.43 -4.08 -9.56
N LYS A 64 18.31 -4.31 -8.25
CA LYS A 64 19.38 -4.09 -7.28
C LYS A 64 19.61 -5.34 -6.44
N ASN A 65 20.84 -5.54 -6.00
CA ASN A 65 21.20 -6.69 -5.16
C ASN A 65 20.75 -6.47 -3.69
N ALA A 66 19.43 -6.46 -3.48
CA ALA A 66 18.79 -6.13 -2.22
C ALA A 66 17.64 -7.08 -1.89
N VAL A 67 17.28 -7.12 -0.62
CA VAL A 67 16.08 -7.77 -0.09
C VAL A 67 15.29 -6.74 0.69
N PHE A 68 14.02 -6.63 0.38
CA PHE A 68 13.07 -5.81 1.12
C PHE A 68 12.35 -6.66 2.16
N LEU A 69 12.41 -6.24 3.42
CA LEU A 69 11.64 -6.77 4.54
C LEU A 69 10.53 -5.78 4.86
N PHE A 70 9.29 -6.28 4.87
CA PHE A 70 8.10 -5.48 5.09
C PHE A 70 7.25 -6.02 6.25
N PRO A 71 7.71 -5.87 7.51
CA PRO A 71 6.99 -6.37 8.69
C PRO A 71 5.57 -5.80 8.81
N ALA A 72 5.36 -4.56 8.40
CA ALA A 72 4.02 -3.97 8.41
C ALA A 72 3.06 -4.66 7.42
N PHE A 73 3.51 -5.45 6.45
CA PHE A 73 2.63 -6.23 5.58
C PHE A 73 2.16 -7.55 6.22
N SER A 74 2.78 -8.00 7.32
CA SER A 74 2.42 -9.26 8.00
C SER A 74 0.99 -9.28 8.55
N GLU A 75 0.29 -8.15 8.66
CA GLU A 75 -1.16 -8.12 8.96
C GLU A 75 -2.00 -8.78 7.86
N TYR A 76 -1.48 -8.82 6.63
CA TYR A 76 -2.18 -9.33 5.47
C TYR A 76 -1.53 -10.59 4.87
N SER A 77 -0.38 -11.05 5.39
CA SER A 77 0.44 -12.09 4.77
C SER A 77 -0.34 -13.36 4.43
N ASP A 78 -1.24 -13.77 5.31
CA ASP A 78 -1.92 -15.07 5.24
C ASP A 78 -2.91 -15.13 4.05
N TYR A 79 -3.28 -13.98 3.52
CA TYR A 79 -4.13 -13.87 2.34
C TYR A 79 -3.36 -14.01 1.01
N PHE A 80 -2.03 -14.10 1.01
CA PHE A 80 -1.21 -14.11 -0.23
C PHE A 80 -0.39 -15.39 -0.35
N ALA A 81 -0.29 -15.93 -1.57
CA ALA A 81 0.30 -17.24 -1.82
C ALA A 81 1.81 -17.33 -1.48
N ASN A 82 2.55 -16.23 -1.66
CA ASN A 82 4.01 -16.23 -1.53
C ASN A 82 4.51 -15.94 -0.12
N PHE A 83 3.65 -15.49 0.79
CA PHE A 83 4.04 -15.22 2.17
C PHE A 83 3.70 -16.41 3.06
N GLU A 84 4.64 -16.73 3.97
CA GLU A 84 4.42 -17.79 4.96
C GLU A 84 3.70 -17.18 6.16
N ASP A 85 2.70 -17.91 6.67
CA ASP A 85 1.95 -17.54 7.88
C ASP A 85 2.92 -17.19 9.03
N GLY A 86 2.70 -16.00 9.58
CA GLY A 86 3.47 -15.45 10.68
C GLY A 86 4.87 -14.95 10.29
N SER A 87 5.44 -15.23 9.12
CA SER A 87 6.76 -14.72 8.77
C SER A 87 6.71 -13.24 8.37
N VAL A 88 7.81 -12.53 8.56
CA VAL A 88 7.99 -11.21 7.95
C VAL A 88 7.91 -11.34 6.44
N SER A 89 6.96 -10.62 5.84
CA SER A 89 6.82 -10.52 4.39
C SER A 89 8.08 -9.92 3.80
N SER A 90 8.57 -10.50 2.71
CA SER A 90 9.82 -10.07 2.08
C SER A 90 9.79 -10.22 0.57
N TYR A 91 10.68 -9.50 -0.12
CA TYR A 91 11.01 -9.77 -1.52
C TYR A 91 12.51 -9.57 -1.78
N PRO A 92 13.19 -10.49 -2.50
CA PRO A 92 12.71 -11.81 -2.86
C PRO A 92 12.35 -12.65 -1.62
N LYS A 93 11.55 -13.71 -1.80
CA LYS A 93 11.19 -14.62 -0.72
C LYS A 93 12.46 -15.17 -0.08
N ILE A 94 12.65 -14.90 1.21
CA ILE A 94 13.69 -15.56 2.00
C ILE A 94 13.08 -16.86 2.53
N GLY A 95 13.79 -17.98 2.34
CA GLY A 95 13.39 -19.26 2.90
C GLY A 95 13.30 -19.23 4.44
N ARG A 96 12.83 -20.31 5.05
CA ARG A 96 12.65 -20.39 6.51
C ARG A 96 13.91 -19.99 7.26
N HIS A 97 13.84 -18.87 7.95
CA HIS A 97 14.91 -18.33 8.75
C HIS A 97 14.36 -17.86 10.08
N SER A 98 14.92 -18.35 11.19
CA SER A 98 14.34 -18.13 12.53
C SER A 98 14.35 -16.67 12.99
N LEU A 99 15.04 -15.76 12.29
CA LEU A 99 14.93 -14.30 12.51
C LEU A 99 13.60 -13.76 12.00
N LEU A 100 13.04 -14.34 10.93
CA LEU A 100 11.82 -13.86 10.29
C LEU A 100 10.55 -14.28 11.03
N ASN A 101 10.68 -15.15 12.05
CA ASN A 101 9.57 -15.52 12.90
C ASN A 101 8.93 -14.27 13.55
N PRO A 102 7.59 -14.22 13.66
CA PRO A 102 6.87 -13.00 14.06
C PRO A 102 7.23 -12.56 15.48
N SER A 103 7.56 -13.50 16.36
CA SER A 103 7.99 -13.23 17.73
C SER A 103 9.21 -12.32 17.82
N ASN A 104 10.17 -12.42 16.88
CA ASN A 104 11.34 -11.54 16.86
C ASN A 104 10.98 -10.12 16.40
N TRP A 105 9.89 -9.98 15.65
CA TRP A 105 9.48 -8.72 15.06
C TRP A 105 8.37 -8.02 15.85
N LYS A 106 7.85 -8.58 16.95
CA LYS A 106 6.85 -7.90 17.80
C LYS A 106 7.30 -6.52 18.32
N LYS A 107 8.60 -6.31 18.51
CA LYS A 107 9.20 -5.07 19.04
C LYS A 107 10.17 -4.41 18.05
N TYR A 108 10.12 -4.79 16.78
CA TYR A 108 11.08 -4.35 15.76
C TYR A 108 11.17 -2.83 15.64
N SER A 109 10.03 -2.12 15.64
CA SER A 109 10.00 -0.66 15.55
C SER A 109 10.85 -0.03 16.65
N VAL A 110 10.69 -0.50 17.89
CA VAL A 110 11.49 -0.01 19.03
C VAL A 110 12.97 -0.38 18.89
N TYR A 111 13.29 -1.58 18.39
CA TYR A 111 14.68 -1.95 18.14
C TYR A 111 15.32 -1.06 17.09
N ILE A 112 14.61 -0.78 16.00
CA ILE A 112 15.06 0.13 14.96
C ILE A 112 15.21 1.55 15.52
N ASP A 113 14.24 2.07 16.27
CA ASP A 113 14.29 3.40 16.89
C ASP A 113 15.52 3.56 17.80
N ILE A 114 15.85 2.52 18.58
CA ILE A 114 17.06 2.50 19.42
C ILE A 114 18.33 2.50 18.55
N LEU A 115 18.38 1.72 17.47
CA LEU A 115 19.53 1.67 16.57
C LEU A 115 19.77 3.02 15.88
N VAL A 116 18.70 3.67 15.42
CA VAL A 116 18.71 5.02 14.85
C VAL A 116 19.16 6.06 15.90
N ALA A 117 18.66 5.97 17.13
CA ALA A 117 19.06 6.86 18.22
C ALA A 117 20.54 6.68 18.63
N ILE A 118 21.07 5.45 18.57
CA ILE A 118 22.49 5.19 18.81
C ILE A 118 23.32 5.81 17.69
N GLN A 119 22.94 5.60 16.43
CA GLN A 119 23.66 6.15 15.29
C GLN A 119 23.73 7.68 15.30
N SER A 120 22.62 8.35 15.63
CA SER A 120 22.55 9.82 15.70
C SER A 120 23.35 10.44 16.85
N ARG A 121 23.66 9.67 17.91
CA ARG A 121 24.41 10.13 19.09
C ARG A 121 25.89 9.77 19.09
N LEU A 122 26.35 8.94 18.15
CA LEU A 122 27.77 8.62 18.02
C LEU A 122 28.55 9.89 17.61
N PRO A 123 29.54 10.35 18.41
CA PRO A 123 30.31 11.54 18.08
C PRO A 123 30.99 11.41 16.72
N ARG A 124 31.08 12.50 15.93
CA ARG A 124 31.88 12.54 14.68
C ARG A 124 33.36 12.16 14.89
N SER A 125 33.83 12.20 16.14
CA SER A 125 35.17 11.82 16.61
C SER A 125 35.30 10.36 17.03
N PHE A 126 34.22 9.58 17.07
CA PHE A 126 34.30 8.12 17.14
C PHE A 126 34.93 7.64 15.81
N PRO A 127 35.90 6.69 15.81
CA PRO A 127 36.62 6.34 14.61
C PRO A 127 35.63 6.03 13.48
N THR A 128 35.66 6.90 12.47
CA THR A 128 34.72 6.97 11.35
C THR A 128 34.61 5.68 10.55
N PHE A 129 35.48 4.70 10.82
CA PHE A 129 35.43 3.34 10.31
C PHE A 129 34.26 2.49 10.86
N PHE A 130 33.80 2.72 12.11
CA PHE A 130 32.71 1.94 12.72
C PHE A 130 31.35 2.64 12.62
N ALA A 131 31.30 3.97 12.77
CA ALA A 131 30.04 4.73 12.69
C ALA A 131 29.52 4.89 11.26
N LYS A 132 30.38 4.96 10.22
CA LYS A 132 29.96 4.90 8.80
C LYS A 132 29.54 3.50 8.36
N LYS A 133 29.83 2.46 9.16
CA LYS A 133 29.43 1.06 8.92
C LYS A 133 28.19 0.62 9.70
N LEU A 134 27.66 1.47 10.59
CA LEU A 134 26.35 1.23 11.19
C LEU A 134 25.28 1.69 10.18
N PRO A 135 24.62 0.75 9.50
CA PRO A 135 23.87 1.05 8.30
C PRO A 135 22.39 1.17 8.71
N PHE A 136 22.05 2.24 9.40
CA PHE A 136 20.66 2.66 9.54
C PHE A 136 20.52 4.02 8.88
N PHE A 137 19.88 4.00 7.72
CA PHE A 137 19.29 5.22 7.20
C PHE A 137 17.96 5.41 7.92
N GLU A 138 17.63 6.64 8.32
CA GLU A 138 16.27 7.03 8.65
C GLU A 138 15.90 8.02 7.56
N TYR A 139 15.12 7.59 6.58
CA TYR A 139 14.34 8.52 5.79
C TYR A 139 13.01 8.69 6.51
N SER A 140 12.60 9.92 6.78
CA SER A 140 11.29 10.25 7.30
C SER A 140 10.75 11.36 6.40
N ASP A 141 9.62 11.10 5.72
CA ASP A 141 8.79 12.18 5.17
C ASP A 141 8.16 12.90 6.36
N SER A 142 8.97 13.72 7.03
CA SER A 142 8.69 14.31 8.33
C SER A 142 7.29 14.93 8.35
N THR A 143 6.42 14.24 9.08
CA THR A 143 5.57 14.78 10.14
C THR A 143 5.00 16.17 9.89
N ASN A 144 3.70 16.18 9.61
CA ASN A 144 2.80 16.81 10.55
C ASN A 144 1.45 16.11 10.41
N ASN A 145 1.02 15.38 11.44
CA ASN A 145 -0.41 15.07 11.67
C ASN A 145 -1.27 16.35 11.89
N ARG A 146 -0.76 17.52 11.47
CA ARG A 146 -1.31 18.88 11.61
C ARG A 146 -0.98 19.81 10.44
N SER A 147 -0.30 19.37 9.37
CA SER A 147 0.06 20.25 8.27
C SER A 147 -1.06 20.22 7.25
N LYS A 148 -1.68 21.39 7.09
CA LYS A 148 -2.53 21.77 5.97
C LYS A 148 -1.97 21.21 4.66
N VAL A 149 -2.89 20.86 3.77
CA VAL A 149 -2.75 20.19 2.47
C VAL A 149 -1.76 20.87 1.48
N SER A 150 -1.15 22.00 1.85
CA SER A 150 -0.37 22.86 0.95
C SER A 150 1.07 22.41 0.62
N ASN A 151 1.62 21.35 1.23
CA ASN A 151 3.05 21.01 1.07
C ASN A 151 3.30 19.54 0.68
N TYR A 152 2.44 18.94 -0.13
CA TYR A 152 2.49 17.49 -0.41
C TYR A 152 3.14 17.07 -1.74
N SER A 153 3.38 18.00 -2.67
CA SER A 153 3.91 17.74 -4.02
C SER A 153 5.40 17.38 -4.06
N ASP A 154 6.22 17.87 -3.11
CA ASP A 154 7.69 17.71 -3.09
C ASP A 154 8.22 16.50 -2.29
N LYS A 155 7.37 15.53 -1.92
CA LYS A 155 7.67 14.55 -0.85
C LYS A 155 7.81 13.09 -1.29
N ILE A 156 7.94 12.84 -2.59
CA ILE A 156 8.18 11.48 -3.10
C ILE A 156 9.67 11.19 -3.08
N GLU A 157 10.04 10.10 -2.41
CA GLU A 157 11.41 9.59 -2.46
C GLU A 157 11.53 8.57 -3.60
N PHE A 158 12.38 8.88 -4.56
CA PHE A 158 12.62 8.00 -5.70
C PHE A 158 13.76 7.04 -5.38
N LEU A 159 13.42 5.75 -5.29
CA LEU A 159 14.33 4.66 -4.95
C LEU A 159 15.47 4.50 -5.97
N ASP A 160 15.27 4.91 -7.22
CA ASP A 160 16.28 4.88 -8.28
C ASP A 160 16.87 6.25 -8.58
N SER A 161 16.73 7.21 -7.67
CA SER A 161 17.44 8.49 -7.75
C SER A 161 18.91 8.35 -7.38
N GLU A 162 19.75 9.22 -7.95
CA GLU A 162 21.18 9.29 -7.59
C GLU A 162 21.38 9.67 -6.11
N SER A 163 20.50 10.52 -5.57
CA SER A 163 20.51 10.89 -4.15
C SER A 163 20.33 9.68 -3.25
N PHE A 164 19.24 8.92 -3.45
CA PHE A 164 18.94 7.72 -2.66
C PHE A 164 20.07 6.69 -2.77
N GLU A 165 20.55 6.42 -3.99
CA GLU A 165 21.61 5.44 -4.23
C GLU A 165 22.94 5.82 -3.57
N THR A 166 23.31 7.10 -3.62
CA THR A 166 24.50 7.64 -2.93
C THR A 166 24.35 7.50 -1.43
N GLU A 167 23.15 7.78 -0.89
CA GLU A 167 22.89 7.65 0.53
C GLU A 167 22.99 6.20 1.01
N ILE A 168 22.51 5.22 0.25
CA ILE A 168 22.58 3.81 0.66
C ILE A 168 23.91 3.10 0.29
N GLN A 169 24.84 3.83 -0.35
CA GLN A 169 26.12 3.28 -0.78
C GLN A 169 26.94 2.81 0.43
N GLY A 170 27.54 1.63 0.32
CA GLY A 170 28.35 1.03 1.41
C GLY A 170 27.56 0.55 2.64
N LYS A 171 26.22 0.64 2.64
CA LYS A 171 25.35 0.20 3.75
C LYS A 171 24.73 -1.17 3.47
N ASP A 172 24.91 -2.12 4.39
CA ASP A 172 24.36 -3.47 4.25
C ASP A 172 22.93 -3.60 4.79
N LEU A 173 22.58 -2.79 5.79
CA LEU A 173 21.21 -2.68 6.30
C LEU A 173 20.70 -1.27 6.03
N ILE A 174 19.40 -1.12 5.80
CA ILE A 174 18.77 0.17 5.49
C ILE A 174 17.40 0.12 6.17
N ALA A 175 17.12 1.04 7.08
CA ALA A 175 15.77 1.24 7.61
C ALA A 175 15.11 2.38 6.82
N LEU A 176 13.79 2.31 6.62
CA LEU A 176 13.04 3.32 5.89
C LEU A 176 11.73 3.63 6.62
N PHE A 177 11.50 4.91 6.90
CA PHE A 177 10.27 5.43 7.49
C PHE A 177 9.57 6.37 6.48
N GLY A 178 8.28 6.62 6.66
CA GLY A 178 7.45 7.31 5.65
C GLY A 178 6.75 6.33 4.72
N TRP A 179 6.15 6.78 3.61
CA TRP A 179 5.35 5.88 2.76
C TRP A 179 5.38 6.21 1.25
N ARG A 180 5.92 7.38 0.88
CA ARG A 180 5.98 7.86 -0.52
C ARG A 180 7.25 7.42 -1.24
N PHE A 181 7.65 6.16 -1.08
CA PHE A 181 8.76 5.58 -1.84
C PHE A 181 8.26 5.08 -3.19
N ARG A 182 8.86 5.55 -4.28
CA ARG A 182 8.46 5.22 -5.65
C ARG A 182 9.67 4.90 -6.51
N MET A 183 9.45 4.19 -7.61
CA MET A 183 10.43 4.14 -8.70
C MET A 183 10.15 5.32 -9.62
N LYS A 184 11.16 6.16 -9.88
CA LYS A 184 11.05 7.25 -10.86
C LYS A 184 10.85 6.66 -12.25
N ASN A 185 11.68 5.68 -12.59
CA ASN A 185 11.59 4.92 -13.82
C ASN A 185 10.90 3.58 -13.52
N PHE A 186 9.60 3.64 -13.31
CA PHE A 186 8.77 2.46 -13.12
C PHE A 186 8.70 1.67 -14.43
N GLU A 187 9.15 0.42 -14.41
CA GLU A 187 9.11 -0.46 -15.58
C GLU A 187 7.68 -0.94 -15.82
N ILE A 188 7.20 -0.73 -17.04
CA ILE A 188 5.81 -1.02 -17.45
C ILE A 188 5.70 -2.21 -18.38
N ASP A 189 6.80 -2.93 -18.62
CA ASP A 189 6.75 -4.07 -19.53
C ASP A 189 5.78 -5.16 -18.96
N PRO A 190 5.04 -5.86 -19.84
CA PRO A 190 4.04 -6.82 -19.40
C PRO A 190 4.59 -7.97 -18.55
N GLU A 191 5.84 -8.39 -18.77
CA GLU A 191 6.43 -9.53 -18.07
C GLU A 191 6.81 -9.16 -16.64
N THR A 192 7.46 -8.01 -16.44
CA THR A 192 7.75 -7.48 -15.10
C THR A 192 6.47 -7.25 -14.34
N LYS A 193 5.47 -6.59 -14.94
CA LYS A 193 4.16 -6.37 -14.31
C LYS A 193 3.54 -7.70 -13.87
N ARG A 194 3.42 -8.67 -14.78
CA ARG A 194 2.88 -10.01 -14.49
C ARG A 194 3.62 -10.67 -13.33
N SER A 195 4.94 -10.71 -13.38
CA SER A 195 5.75 -11.35 -12.34
C SER A 195 5.57 -10.70 -10.95
N ILE A 196 5.39 -9.37 -10.88
CA ILE A 196 5.14 -8.70 -9.60
C ILE A 196 3.71 -9.01 -9.10
N LEU A 197 2.72 -8.97 -9.98
CA LEU A 197 1.33 -9.27 -9.63
C LEU A 197 1.15 -10.73 -9.21
N GLU A 198 1.85 -11.67 -9.86
CA GLU A 198 1.91 -13.08 -9.44
C GLU A 198 2.56 -13.22 -8.06
N TYR A 199 3.60 -12.43 -7.76
CA TYR A 199 4.22 -12.45 -6.44
C TYR A 199 3.26 -11.94 -5.35
N LEU A 200 2.50 -10.90 -5.67
CA LEU A 200 1.51 -10.28 -4.79
C LEU A 200 0.09 -10.84 -4.99
N ALA A 201 -0.03 -12.05 -5.56
CA ALA A 201 -1.33 -12.66 -5.78
C ALA A 201 -1.93 -13.19 -4.46
N PRO A 202 -3.24 -13.01 -4.25
CA PRO A 202 -3.96 -13.70 -3.18
C PRO A 202 -3.77 -15.23 -3.25
N ASN A 203 -4.00 -15.91 -2.12
CA ASN A 203 -3.94 -17.37 -2.07
C ASN A 203 -5.06 -18.01 -2.93
N ALA A 204 -4.87 -19.27 -3.31
CA ALA A 204 -5.76 -19.97 -4.24
C ALA A 204 -7.22 -20.07 -3.76
N GLU A 205 -7.45 -20.07 -2.45
CA GLU A 205 -8.78 -20.10 -1.85
C GLU A 205 -9.55 -18.80 -2.19
N ILE A 206 -8.92 -17.65 -1.95
CA ILE A 206 -9.50 -16.32 -2.27
C ILE A 206 -9.76 -16.20 -3.77
N LEU A 207 -8.78 -16.58 -4.60
CA LEU A 207 -8.92 -16.54 -6.05
C LEU A 207 -10.13 -17.36 -6.50
N SER A 208 -10.20 -18.63 -6.07
CA SER A 208 -11.28 -19.55 -6.45
C SER A 208 -12.65 -19.12 -5.93
N LYS A 209 -12.71 -18.52 -4.73
CA LYS A 209 -13.96 -18.03 -4.14
C LYS A 209 -14.51 -16.85 -4.95
N SER A 210 -13.69 -15.84 -5.22
CA SER A 210 -14.13 -14.65 -5.96
C SER A 210 -14.41 -14.95 -7.43
N ASP A 211 -13.59 -15.78 -8.09
CA ASP A 211 -13.82 -16.14 -9.49
C ASP A 211 -15.11 -16.95 -9.67
N ARG A 212 -15.44 -17.87 -8.76
CA ARG A 212 -16.73 -18.59 -8.79
C ARG A 212 -17.92 -17.66 -8.57
N LEU A 213 -17.80 -16.70 -7.65
CA LEU A 213 -18.84 -15.70 -7.39
C LEU A 213 -19.10 -14.84 -8.64
N LEU A 214 -18.05 -14.33 -9.26
CA LEU A 214 -18.19 -13.50 -10.45
C LEU A 214 -18.65 -14.30 -11.67
N PHE A 215 -18.25 -15.57 -11.79
CA PHE A 215 -18.73 -16.46 -12.84
C PHE A 215 -20.25 -16.60 -12.79
N SER A 216 -20.85 -16.87 -11.61
CA SER A 216 -22.31 -16.99 -11.49
C SER A 216 -23.06 -15.68 -11.76
N TYR A 217 -22.46 -14.53 -11.47
CA TYR A 217 -23.00 -13.24 -11.87
C TYR A 217 -22.93 -13.04 -13.38
N ARG A 218 -21.84 -13.44 -14.03
CA ARG A 218 -21.69 -13.31 -15.50
C ARG A 218 -22.65 -14.19 -16.30
N GLU A 219 -23.27 -15.21 -15.70
CA GLU A 219 -24.37 -15.96 -16.31
C GLU A 219 -25.65 -15.11 -16.47
N ASN A 220 -25.83 -14.12 -15.60
CA ASN A 220 -27.07 -13.35 -15.50
C ASN A 220 -26.91 -11.88 -15.86
N PHE A 221 -25.69 -11.34 -15.87
CA PHE A 221 -25.41 -9.92 -16.07
C PHE A 221 -24.42 -9.69 -17.21
N ASP A 222 -24.75 -8.71 -18.06
CA ASP A 222 -23.90 -8.27 -19.18
C ASP A 222 -22.68 -7.51 -18.64
N ARG A 223 -22.87 -6.78 -17.54
CA ARG A 223 -21.85 -5.93 -16.91
C ARG A 223 -21.92 -6.01 -15.40
N ILE A 224 -20.76 -6.17 -14.78
CA ILE A 224 -20.54 -6.14 -13.34
C ILE A 224 -19.66 -4.94 -13.02
N ILE A 225 -20.23 -3.98 -12.32
CA ILE A 225 -19.59 -2.71 -11.97
C ILE A 225 -19.24 -2.75 -10.49
N ALA A 226 -17.95 -2.59 -10.17
CA ALA A 226 -17.55 -2.41 -8.80
C ALA A 226 -17.78 -0.96 -8.37
N VAL A 227 -18.52 -0.77 -7.27
CA VAL A 227 -18.75 0.54 -6.66
C VAL A 227 -18.03 0.56 -5.32
N HIS A 228 -16.95 1.31 -5.23
CA HIS A 228 -16.22 1.51 -3.99
C HIS A 228 -16.82 2.70 -3.24
N HIS A 229 -17.28 2.48 -2.01
CA HIS A 229 -17.75 3.54 -1.12
C HIS A 229 -16.94 3.53 0.18
N ARG A 230 -15.96 4.43 0.25
CA ARG A 230 -15.07 4.57 1.42
C ARG A 230 -15.57 5.69 2.32
N ARG A 231 -15.98 5.37 3.55
CA ARG A 231 -16.59 6.34 4.46
C ARG A 231 -15.77 6.59 5.71
N LYS A 232 -15.28 5.57 6.41
CA LYS A 232 -14.78 5.67 7.80
C LYS A 232 -13.76 6.80 8.00
N ASP A 233 -12.52 6.58 7.57
CA ASP A 233 -11.45 7.58 7.68
C ASP A 233 -11.71 8.80 6.78
N TYR A 234 -12.52 8.65 5.73
CA TYR A 234 -12.85 9.73 4.80
C TYR A 234 -13.69 10.82 5.44
N ARG A 235 -14.43 10.53 6.53
CA ARG A 235 -15.13 11.54 7.36
C ARG A 235 -14.23 12.69 7.82
N ILE A 236 -12.95 12.40 8.06
CA ILE A 236 -11.98 13.37 8.59
C ILE A 236 -10.82 13.65 7.63
N TRP A 237 -10.51 12.71 6.73
CA TRP A 237 -9.41 12.85 5.80
C TRP A 237 -9.69 13.94 4.76
N LEU A 238 -8.73 14.84 4.57
CA LEU A 238 -8.86 16.04 3.74
C LEU A 238 -10.13 16.84 4.05
N ASP A 239 -10.40 17.04 5.35
CA ASP A 239 -11.54 17.79 5.87
C ASP A 239 -12.90 17.26 5.35
N GLY A 240 -12.98 15.95 5.06
CA GLY A 240 -14.21 15.33 4.58
C GLY A 240 -14.48 15.51 3.09
N LYS A 241 -13.53 16.05 2.31
CA LYS A 241 -13.73 16.35 0.87
C LYS A 241 -14.28 15.18 0.05
N PHE A 242 -13.86 13.96 0.37
CA PHE A 242 -14.26 12.74 -0.35
C PHE A 242 -15.21 11.85 0.46
N TYR A 243 -15.74 12.37 1.57
CA TYR A 243 -16.81 11.71 2.30
C TYR A 243 -18.13 11.99 1.57
N PHE A 244 -18.61 10.98 0.85
CA PHE A 244 -19.84 11.06 0.08
C PHE A 244 -20.96 10.37 0.82
N GLU A 245 -22.18 10.91 0.71
CA GLU A 245 -23.37 10.25 1.22
C GLU A 245 -23.88 9.21 0.21
N PRO A 246 -24.55 8.13 0.66
CA PRO A 246 -25.06 7.06 -0.21
C PRO A 246 -25.93 7.58 -1.37
N GLU A 247 -26.68 8.66 -1.17
CA GLU A 247 -27.52 9.29 -2.18
C GLU A 247 -26.70 9.78 -3.37
N LEU A 248 -25.51 10.35 -3.13
CA LEU A 248 -24.61 10.76 -4.20
C LEU A 248 -24.10 9.54 -4.98
N ILE A 249 -23.71 8.48 -4.26
CA ILE A 249 -23.24 7.24 -4.90
C ILE A 249 -24.33 6.63 -5.78
N ARG A 250 -25.57 6.57 -5.29
CA ARG A 250 -26.74 6.13 -6.07
C ARG A 250 -26.93 6.95 -7.33
N LYS A 251 -26.89 8.28 -7.23
CA LYS A 251 -26.99 9.18 -8.39
C LYS A 251 -25.91 8.88 -9.43
N LYS A 252 -24.66 8.66 -8.99
CA LYS A 252 -23.55 8.31 -9.88
C LYS A 252 -23.71 6.93 -10.53
N MET A 253 -24.29 5.96 -9.80
CA MET A 253 -24.68 4.66 -10.36
C MET A 253 -25.81 4.78 -11.41
N GLU A 254 -26.80 5.64 -11.17
CA GLU A 254 -27.90 5.92 -12.12
C GLU A 254 -27.39 6.57 -13.41
N GLU A 255 -26.46 7.53 -13.31
CA GLU A 255 -25.76 8.14 -14.45
C GLU A 255 -25.01 7.06 -15.26
N LEU A 256 -24.22 6.21 -14.58
CA LEU A 256 -23.47 5.12 -15.23
C LEU A 256 -24.39 4.07 -15.88
N ARG A 257 -25.50 3.73 -15.23
CA ARG A 257 -26.49 2.79 -15.78
C ARG A 257 -27.01 3.32 -17.11
N SER A 258 -27.39 4.59 -17.15
CA SER A 258 -27.93 5.24 -18.34
C SER A 258 -26.91 5.25 -19.49
N GLU A 259 -25.64 5.52 -19.18
CA GLU A 259 -24.54 5.43 -20.15
C GLU A 259 -24.36 4.01 -20.70
N LEU A 260 -24.37 2.99 -19.83
CA LEU A 260 -24.27 1.58 -20.24
C LEU A 260 -25.48 1.14 -21.07
N GLU A 261 -26.68 1.58 -20.71
CA GLU A 261 -27.92 1.30 -21.45
C GLU A 261 -27.91 1.95 -22.85
N SER A 262 -27.29 3.12 -22.99
CA SER A 262 -27.09 3.77 -24.29
C SER A 262 -26.16 2.98 -25.21
N GLN A 263 -25.23 2.19 -24.63
CA GLN A 263 -24.35 1.26 -25.36
C GLN A 263 -25.01 -0.11 -25.60
N GLY A 264 -26.26 -0.30 -25.19
CA GLY A 264 -27.03 -1.53 -25.41
C GLY A 264 -26.94 -2.58 -24.31
N PHE A 265 -26.24 -2.32 -23.21
CA PHE A 265 -26.26 -3.22 -22.05
C PHE A 265 -27.60 -3.14 -21.31
N ARG A 266 -28.13 -4.27 -20.85
CA ARG A 266 -29.45 -4.31 -20.20
C ARG A 266 -29.40 -4.92 -18.81
N LYS A 267 -28.55 -5.93 -18.60
CA LYS A 267 -28.42 -6.62 -17.32
C LYS A 267 -27.17 -6.11 -16.60
N ILE A 268 -27.34 -5.04 -15.84
CA ILE A 268 -26.24 -4.39 -15.10
C ILE A 268 -26.33 -4.79 -13.63
N LEU A 269 -25.21 -5.26 -13.09
CA LEU A 269 -25.00 -5.51 -11.67
C LEU A 269 -24.02 -4.47 -11.11
N PHE A 270 -24.44 -3.76 -10.07
CA PHE A 270 -23.54 -3.01 -9.21
C PHE A 270 -23.18 -3.84 -7.97
N LEU A 271 -21.88 -4.09 -7.78
CA LEU A 271 -21.35 -4.77 -6.62
C LEU A 271 -20.73 -3.72 -5.68
N ILE A 272 -21.31 -3.54 -4.48
CA ILE A 272 -20.96 -2.45 -3.57
C ILE A 272 -19.90 -2.90 -2.59
N PHE A 273 -18.74 -2.26 -2.62
CA PHE A 273 -17.63 -2.45 -1.71
C PHE A 273 -17.57 -1.26 -0.74
N SER A 274 -18.02 -1.46 0.50
CA SER A 274 -18.12 -0.40 1.49
C SER A 274 -17.50 -0.81 2.81
N ASP A 275 -16.81 0.13 3.47
CA ASP A 275 -16.27 -0.09 4.80
C ASP A 275 -17.31 0.10 5.93
N GLU A 276 -18.52 0.57 5.57
CA GLU A 276 -19.71 0.63 6.42
C GLU A 276 -20.87 -0.19 5.81
N LYS A 277 -21.74 -0.75 6.67
CA LYS A 277 -22.86 -1.62 6.26
C LYS A 277 -24.20 -0.97 6.61
N GLY A 278 -25.26 -1.38 5.92
CA GLY A 278 -26.65 -1.00 6.25
C GLY A 278 -27.22 0.15 5.42
N GLU A 279 -26.44 0.70 4.49
CA GLU A 279 -26.88 1.78 3.60
C GLU A 279 -27.70 1.26 2.41
N ASP A 280 -28.64 2.07 1.92
CA ASP A 280 -29.42 1.78 0.71
C ASP A 280 -28.70 2.29 -0.55
N TYR A 281 -28.35 1.36 -1.44
CA TYR A 281 -27.77 1.65 -2.75
C TYR A 281 -28.70 1.27 -3.90
N SER A 282 -29.99 1.05 -3.65
CA SER A 282 -30.93 0.60 -4.67
C SER A 282 -30.95 1.55 -5.87
N VAL A 283 -30.86 0.99 -7.08
CA VAL A 283 -30.98 1.76 -8.32
C VAL A 283 -32.08 1.13 -9.15
N PRO A 284 -33.16 1.85 -9.48
CA PRO A 284 -34.23 1.31 -10.31
C PRO A 284 -33.66 0.71 -11.61
N GLY A 285 -34.14 -0.45 -12.06
CA GLY A 285 -33.68 -1.05 -13.31
C GLY A 285 -32.26 -1.63 -13.31
N ALA A 286 -31.54 -1.63 -12.18
CA ALA A 286 -30.28 -2.34 -12.03
C ALA A 286 -30.32 -3.28 -10.82
N SER A 287 -29.51 -4.34 -10.86
CA SER A 287 -29.27 -5.17 -9.69
C SER A 287 -28.16 -4.57 -8.84
N VAL A 288 -28.34 -4.57 -7.53
CA VAL A 288 -27.37 -4.03 -6.57
C VAL A 288 -27.14 -5.06 -5.47
N ILE A 289 -25.89 -5.45 -5.28
CA ILE A 289 -25.51 -6.46 -4.29
C ILE A 289 -24.35 -5.89 -3.44
N PRO A 290 -24.45 -5.88 -2.10
CA PRO A 290 -23.32 -5.56 -1.25
C PRO A 290 -22.32 -6.72 -1.24
N ALA A 291 -21.03 -6.40 -1.41
CA ALA A 291 -19.95 -7.35 -1.20
C ALA A 291 -19.86 -7.75 0.28
N GLN A 292 -19.45 -8.99 0.53
CA GLN A 292 -19.37 -9.58 1.87
C GLN A 292 -18.01 -10.20 2.17
N GLY A 293 -16.99 -9.90 1.36
CA GLY A 293 -15.66 -10.46 1.50
C GLY A 293 -14.86 -9.81 2.63
N SER A 294 -13.71 -10.42 2.93
CA SER A 294 -12.62 -9.75 3.64
C SER A 294 -12.02 -8.63 2.77
N MET A 295 -11.19 -7.77 3.36
CA MET A 295 -10.52 -6.69 2.63
C MET A 295 -9.73 -7.18 1.40
N VAL A 296 -9.07 -8.34 1.48
CA VAL A 296 -8.31 -8.91 0.35
C VAL A 296 -9.22 -9.59 -0.67
N GLU A 297 -10.27 -10.27 -0.21
CA GLU A 297 -11.29 -10.87 -1.09
C GLU A 297 -12.01 -9.81 -1.90
N ASP A 298 -12.41 -8.71 -1.26
CA ASP A 298 -13.08 -7.57 -1.88
C ASP A 298 -12.17 -6.88 -2.90
N LEU A 299 -10.89 -6.67 -2.54
CA LEU A 299 -9.90 -6.07 -3.44
C LEU A 299 -9.71 -6.91 -4.71
N TYR A 300 -9.60 -8.24 -4.56
CA TYR A 300 -9.49 -9.14 -5.70
C TYR A 300 -10.80 -9.22 -6.49
N CYS A 301 -11.96 -9.32 -5.84
CA CYS A 301 -13.25 -9.32 -6.54
C CYS A 301 -13.45 -8.05 -7.39
N MET A 302 -13.07 -6.89 -6.84
CA MET A 302 -13.09 -5.60 -7.55
C MET A 302 -12.17 -5.60 -8.78
N SER A 303 -10.99 -6.23 -8.72
CA SER A 303 -10.06 -6.30 -9.86
C SER A 303 -10.51 -7.23 -10.99
N ARG A 304 -11.62 -7.94 -10.80
CA ARG A 304 -12.22 -8.87 -11.77
C ARG A 304 -13.57 -8.40 -12.32
N CYS A 305 -14.04 -7.23 -11.86
CA CYS A 305 -15.20 -6.54 -12.40
C CYS A 305 -14.88 -5.86 -13.75
N ASP A 306 -15.90 -5.32 -14.43
CA ASP A 306 -15.75 -4.73 -15.77
C ASP A 306 -15.38 -3.24 -15.73
N LEU A 307 -15.86 -2.51 -14.73
CA LEU A 307 -15.51 -1.11 -14.43
C LEU A 307 -15.46 -0.89 -12.91
N ILE A 308 -14.72 0.12 -12.47
CA ILE A 308 -14.65 0.55 -11.07
C ILE A 308 -15.09 2.02 -10.96
N LEU A 309 -16.04 2.31 -10.09
CA LEU A 309 -16.51 3.65 -9.75
C LEU A 309 -16.34 3.88 -8.24
N GLY A 310 -15.88 5.05 -7.82
CA GLY A 310 -15.77 5.36 -6.39
C GLY A 310 -14.89 6.58 -6.12
N PRO A 311 -14.64 6.94 -4.85
CA PRO A 311 -13.78 8.06 -4.53
C PRO A 311 -12.30 7.74 -4.86
N PRO A 312 -11.43 8.76 -4.97
CA PRO A 312 -9.99 8.55 -5.16
C PRO A 312 -9.40 7.74 -4.00
N SER A 313 -9.01 6.48 -4.23
CA SER A 313 -8.49 5.59 -3.20
C SER A 313 -7.41 4.65 -3.72
N THR A 314 -6.37 4.43 -2.93
CA THR A 314 -5.32 3.45 -3.25
C THR A 314 -5.84 2.01 -3.28
N PHE A 315 -6.96 1.74 -2.60
CA PHE A 315 -7.62 0.44 -2.62
C PHE A 315 -8.22 0.14 -4.00
N SER A 316 -9.15 0.98 -4.47
CA SER A 316 -9.75 0.82 -5.81
C SER A 316 -8.74 1.01 -6.93
N GLY A 317 -7.75 1.89 -6.75
CA GLY A 317 -6.69 2.05 -7.73
C GLY A 317 -5.75 0.83 -7.85
N TRP A 318 -5.46 0.13 -6.74
CA TRP A 318 -4.77 -1.15 -6.82
C TRP A 318 -5.59 -2.21 -7.58
N ALA A 319 -6.88 -2.32 -7.29
CA ALA A 319 -7.77 -3.24 -8.01
C ALA A 319 -7.79 -2.94 -9.52
N ALA A 320 -7.90 -1.67 -9.89
CA ALA A 320 -7.84 -1.21 -11.27
C ALA A 320 -6.51 -1.56 -11.95
N TYR A 321 -5.37 -1.26 -11.31
CA TYR A 321 -4.04 -1.55 -11.85
C TYR A 321 -3.76 -3.04 -12.03
N SER A 322 -4.04 -3.83 -10.98
CA SER A 322 -3.77 -5.27 -10.95
C SER A 322 -4.68 -6.05 -11.88
N GLY A 323 -5.96 -5.66 -11.99
CA GLY A 323 -6.93 -6.28 -12.88
C GLY A 323 -6.92 -5.75 -14.32
N GLY A 324 -6.27 -4.60 -14.57
CA GLY A 324 -6.41 -3.88 -15.83
C GLY A 324 -7.83 -3.35 -16.06
N VAL A 325 -8.58 -3.13 -14.99
CA VAL A 325 -9.98 -2.69 -15.00
C VAL A 325 -10.03 -1.16 -15.11
N PRO A 326 -10.78 -0.60 -16.07
CA PRO A 326 -10.96 0.84 -16.15
C PRO A 326 -11.64 1.40 -14.89
N ILE A 327 -11.13 2.50 -14.37
CA ILE A 327 -11.63 3.17 -13.17
C ILE A 327 -12.03 4.62 -13.47
N LEU A 328 -13.10 5.09 -12.82
CA LEU A 328 -13.51 6.49 -12.76
C LEU A 328 -13.57 6.94 -11.29
N PRO A 329 -12.60 7.75 -10.83
CA PRO A 329 -12.68 8.38 -9.53
C PRO A 329 -13.73 9.51 -9.52
N ILE A 330 -14.52 9.58 -8.44
CA ILE A 330 -15.44 10.68 -8.15
C ILE A 330 -14.72 11.66 -7.23
N TYR A 331 -14.42 12.86 -7.71
CA TYR A 331 -13.75 13.91 -6.95
C TYR A 331 -14.74 14.92 -6.35
N SER A 332 -15.91 15.11 -6.97
CA SER A 332 -16.98 15.98 -6.47
C SER A 332 -18.37 15.52 -6.91
N SER A 333 -19.41 16.20 -6.41
CA SER A 333 -20.80 15.86 -6.71
C SER A 333 -21.21 16.19 -8.16
N GLU A 334 -20.50 17.15 -8.74
CA GLU A 334 -20.70 17.73 -10.07
C GLU A 334 -20.00 16.92 -11.17
N ASP A 335 -19.07 16.03 -10.81
CA ASP A 335 -18.31 15.24 -11.77
C ASP A 335 -19.23 14.37 -12.61
N PRO A 336 -19.19 14.46 -13.95
CA PRO A 336 -20.04 13.66 -14.80
C PRO A 336 -19.57 12.20 -14.81
N VAL A 337 -20.52 11.26 -14.85
CA VAL A 337 -20.21 9.85 -15.12
C VAL A 337 -20.46 9.54 -16.59
N ARG A 338 -19.38 9.32 -17.35
CA ARG A 338 -19.41 8.96 -18.78
C ARG A 338 -18.41 7.85 -19.06
N LEU A 339 -18.74 6.93 -19.97
CA LEU A 339 -17.88 5.76 -20.25
C LEU A 339 -16.51 6.17 -20.81
N ASP A 340 -16.46 7.24 -21.59
CA ASP A 340 -15.23 7.80 -22.17
C ASP A 340 -14.30 8.45 -21.14
N LEU A 341 -14.70 8.56 -19.86
CA LEU A 341 -13.88 9.07 -18.76
C LEU A 341 -13.19 7.97 -17.96
N PHE A 342 -13.61 6.71 -18.10
CA PHE A 342 -12.94 5.60 -17.44
C PHE A 342 -11.54 5.40 -18.02
N ARG A 343 -10.55 5.17 -17.16
CA ARG A 343 -9.14 5.02 -17.56
C ARG A 343 -8.55 3.75 -16.99
N LYS A 344 -7.71 3.08 -17.77
CA LYS A 344 -6.84 2.02 -17.26
C LYS A 344 -5.61 2.64 -16.61
N ILE A 345 -5.17 2.03 -15.52
CA ILE A 345 -3.94 2.41 -14.84
C ILE A 345 -2.80 1.56 -15.40
N GLU A 346 -1.94 2.18 -16.20
CA GLU A 346 -0.76 1.51 -16.77
C GLU A 346 0.42 1.57 -15.81
N VAL A 347 0.62 2.72 -15.14
CA VAL A 347 1.63 2.92 -14.09
C VAL A 347 0.91 3.22 -12.77
N TRP A 348 1.28 2.53 -11.72
CA TRP A 348 0.67 2.72 -10.41
C TRP A 348 1.64 3.36 -9.42
N ASN A 349 1.60 4.69 -9.38
CA ASN A 349 2.35 5.51 -8.42
C ASN A 349 1.49 5.99 -7.24
N GLY A 350 0.20 5.64 -7.21
CA GLY A 350 -0.78 6.20 -6.28
C GLY A 350 -1.87 6.99 -6.98
N VAL A 351 -2.80 7.55 -6.21
CA VAL A 351 -3.92 8.33 -6.76
C VAL A 351 -3.56 9.79 -6.83
N GLU A 352 -3.62 10.39 -8.03
CA GLU A 352 -3.51 11.83 -8.18
C GLU A 352 -4.78 12.53 -7.69
N ILE A 353 -4.61 13.42 -6.71
CA ILE A 353 -5.64 14.24 -6.09
C ILE A 353 -5.33 15.70 -6.43
N PRO A 354 -6.18 16.38 -7.23
CA PRO A 354 -6.01 17.80 -7.49
C PRO A 354 -6.33 18.61 -6.22
N LEU A 355 -5.39 19.47 -5.84
CA LEU A 355 -5.53 20.40 -4.72
C LEU A 355 -6.12 21.72 -5.20
N VAL A 356 -6.77 22.45 -4.28
CA VAL A 356 -7.34 23.79 -4.55
C VAL A 356 -6.26 24.79 -4.98
N SER A 357 -5.01 24.56 -4.57
CA SER A 357 -3.84 25.35 -4.98
C SER A 357 -3.44 25.16 -6.45
N GLY A 358 -4.02 24.21 -7.18
CA GLY A 358 -3.60 23.80 -8.52
C GLY A 358 -2.47 22.77 -8.53
N GLU A 359 -1.89 22.45 -7.38
CA GLU A 359 -0.93 21.36 -7.22
C GLU A 359 -1.60 19.98 -7.23
N LYS A 360 -0.83 18.93 -7.53
CA LYS A 360 -1.27 17.55 -7.46
C LYS A 360 -0.67 16.85 -6.25
N PHE A 361 -1.51 16.16 -5.50
CA PHE A 361 -1.13 15.29 -4.39
C PHE A 361 -1.22 13.82 -4.84
N ILE A 362 -0.18 13.02 -4.65
CA ILE A 362 -0.24 11.57 -4.91
C ILE A 362 -0.50 10.83 -3.58
N LEU A 363 -1.70 10.25 -3.47
CA LEU A 363 -2.15 9.36 -2.38
C LEU A 363 -1.66 7.92 -2.56
#